data_AF-A0A3R9HZ29-F1
#
_entry.id   AF-A0A3R9HZ29-F1
#
_cell.length_a   1.000
_cell.length_b   1.000
_cell.length_c   1.000
_cell.angle_alpha   90.00
_cell.angle_beta   90.00
_cell.angle_gamma   90.00
#
_symmetry.space_group_name_H-M   'P 1'
#
loop_
_entity.id
_entity.type
_entity.pdbx_description
1 polymer ?
#
loop_
_entity_poly.entity_id
_entity_poly.type
_entity_poly.pdbx_seq_one_letter_code
_entity_poly.pdbx_strand_id
1 'polypeptide(L)'
;MGTTDNGLSFVKAEVRENRSIVQPTHTASEAVKQEPAPAKKKGGRKSISHDLKYKVDFVKRDKAIHERTIADITIYSEDKALVRELAVRQFLFAYDITEDYAAKILCFIYDKSNKIEAEKVYLLGIQVIAESLGLSYPTVQKTVKKLRKKNVIAKSPVFQNAYTINAEADRFFKSISNNAQILLTFEAIEEEQLEAVNEDGTVNEEMAN
;
A
#
# COMPACT_ATOMS: atom_id res chain seq x y z
N MET A 1 17.56 -14.52 29.23
CA MET A 1 16.11 -14.26 29.30
C MET A 1 15.90 -12.76 29.17
N GLY A 2 15.19 -12.32 28.13
CA GLY A 2 14.93 -10.90 27.89
C GLY A 2 14.54 -10.66 26.43
N THR A 3 13.37 -11.12 26.01
CA THR A 3 12.78 -10.74 24.73
C THR A 3 12.13 -9.36 24.88
N THR A 4 12.63 -8.40 24.12
CA THR A 4 12.04 -7.07 23.98
C THR A 4 10.92 -7.16 22.96
N ASP A 5 9.69 -6.96 23.45
CA ASP A 5 8.48 -6.96 22.65
C ASP A 5 8.38 -5.60 21.93
N ASN A 6 8.76 -5.57 20.65
CA ASN A 6 8.57 -4.41 19.78
C ASN A 6 7.10 -4.35 19.34
N GLY A 7 6.26 -3.87 20.25
CA GLY A 7 4.83 -3.70 20.02
C GLY A 7 4.54 -2.78 18.84
N LEU A 8 4.02 -3.39 17.75
CA LEU A 8 3.25 -2.69 16.72
C LEU A 8 2.07 -1.98 17.40
N SER A 9 2.08 -0.65 17.39
CA SER A 9 0.95 0.14 17.89
C SER A 9 -0.19 0.09 16.87
N PHE A 10 -1.18 -0.77 17.10
CA PHE A 10 -2.43 -0.76 16.34
C PHE A 10 -3.28 0.45 16.76
N VAL A 11 -3.59 1.32 15.79
CA VAL A 11 -4.62 2.35 15.96
C VAL A 11 -5.95 1.62 16.16
N LYS A 12 -6.59 1.94 17.29
CA LYS A 12 -7.79 1.32 17.84
C LYS A 12 -8.92 1.24 16.78
N ALA A 13 -9.13 0.06 16.20
CA ALA A 13 -10.35 -0.22 15.44
C ALA A 13 -11.48 -0.53 16.44
N GLU A 14 -12.55 0.26 16.43
CA GLU A 14 -13.76 -0.09 17.16
C GLU A 14 -14.43 -1.29 16.49
N VAL A 15 -14.34 -2.46 17.14
CA VAL A 15 -15.20 -3.60 16.84
C VAL A 15 -16.55 -3.32 17.53
N ARG A 16 -17.58 -3.02 16.75
CA ARG A 16 -18.96 -2.94 17.26
C ARG A 16 -19.73 -4.18 16.82
N GLU A 17 -19.87 -5.14 17.74
CA GLU A 17 -20.92 -6.13 17.66
C GLU A 17 -22.27 -5.44 17.91
N ASN A 18 -23.21 -5.61 16.98
CA ASN A 18 -24.51 -4.97 16.96
C ASN A 18 -25.27 -5.01 18.29
N ARG A 19 -25.43 -3.87 18.97
CA ARG A 19 -26.60 -3.57 19.83
C ARG A 19 -26.99 -2.09 19.76
N SER A 20 -28.17 -1.87 19.19
CA SER A 20 -29.24 -0.92 19.54
C SER A 20 -28.92 0.57 19.82
N ILE A 21 -29.66 1.41 19.10
CA ILE A 21 -29.74 2.89 19.10
C ILE A 21 -29.90 3.50 20.50
N VAL A 22 -29.00 4.43 20.87
CA VAL A 22 -29.29 5.63 21.70
C VAL A 22 -28.27 6.74 21.37
N GLN A 23 -28.72 7.93 20.97
CA GLN A 23 -27.91 9.16 20.94
C GLN A 23 -27.71 9.69 22.37
N PRO A 24 -26.52 10.24 22.70
CA PRO A 24 -26.54 11.44 23.54
C PRO A 24 -25.53 12.52 23.13
N THR A 25 -26.10 13.70 22.86
CA THR A 25 -25.88 15.02 23.48
C THR A 25 -24.50 15.40 24.05
N HIS A 26 -24.07 16.59 23.63
CA HIS A 26 -22.96 17.39 24.15
C HIS A 26 -22.91 17.53 25.68
N THR A 27 -21.70 17.52 26.24
CA THR A 27 -21.36 18.36 27.40
C THR A 27 -19.90 18.77 27.32
N ALA A 28 -19.68 20.09 27.34
CA ALA A 28 -18.37 20.72 27.42
C ALA A 28 -17.82 20.60 28.85
N SER A 29 -16.51 20.37 28.97
CA SER A 29 -15.78 20.65 30.21
C SER A 29 -14.40 21.20 29.84
N GLU A 30 -14.19 22.48 30.15
CA GLU A 30 -12.92 23.18 30.09
C GLU A 30 -11.91 22.54 31.05
N ALA A 31 -10.65 22.40 30.61
CA ALA A 31 -9.51 22.18 31.50
C ALA A 31 -8.24 22.84 30.92
N VAL A 32 -7.96 24.03 31.46
CA VAL A 32 -6.65 24.58 31.87
C VAL A 32 -5.46 24.47 30.89
N LYS A 33 -5.04 25.64 30.39
CA LYS A 33 -3.77 25.88 29.68
C LYS A 33 -2.57 25.64 30.61
N GLN A 34 -1.63 24.79 30.19
CA GLN A 34 -0.23 24.82 30.64
C GLN A 34 0.67 24.97 29.40
N GLU A 35 1.55 25.98 29.44
CA GLU A 35 2.54 26.27 28.39
C GLU A 35 3.56 25.12 28.25
N PRO A 36 3.83 24.62 27.04
CA PRO A 36 4.89 23.64 26.84
C PRO A 36 6.25 24.33 26.63
N ALA A 37 7.22 23.98 27.48
CA ALA A 37 8.64 24.25 27.27
C ALA A 37 9.14 23.67 25.91
N PRO A 38 10.17 24.27 25.29
CA PRO A 38 10.52 23.97 23.90
C PRO A 38 11.10 22.55 23.76
N ALA A 39 10.34 21.67 23.12
CA ALA A 39 10.76 20.30 22.85
C ALA A 39 11.87 20.26 21.79
N LYS A 40 13.01 19.68 22.18
CA LYS A 40 14.15 19.35 21.30
C LYS A 40 13.65 18.55 20.08
N LYS A 41 14.02 18.99 18.88
CA LYS A 41 13.72 18.31 17.61
C LYS A 41 14.39 16.94 17.56
N LYS A 42 13.64 15.88 17.85
CA LYS A 42 14.03 14.50 17.52
C LYS A 42 13.82 14.31 16.02
N GLY A 43 14.91 14.02 15.30
CA GLY A 43 14.92 13.66 13.88
C GLY A 43 14.28 12.29 13.64
N GLY A 44 12.98 12.19 13.86
CA GLY A 44 12.16 11.06 13.42
C GLY A 44 11.49 11.41 12.09
N ARG A 45 11.37 10.41 11.21
CA ARG A 45 10.50 10.47 10.02
C ARG A 45 9.11 10.86 10.51
N LYS A 46 8.59 12.02 10.09
CA LYS A 46 7.23 12.42 10.44
C LYS A 46 6.28 11.36 9.90
N SER A 47 5.46 10.78 10.76
CA SER A 47 4.33 9.96 10.32
C SER A 47 3.43 10.86 9.46
N ILE A 48 3.06 10.37 8.27
CA ILE A 48 2.06 11.05 7.45
C ILE A 48 0.71 10.63 8.04
N SER A 49 0.16 11.43 8.94
CA SER A 49 -1.18 11.20 9.48
C SER A 49 -2.21 11.70 8.46
N HIS A 50 -3.04 10.79 7.97
CA HIS A 50 -4.20 11.11 7.16
C HIS A 50 -5.46 10.97 8.02
N ASP A 51 -6.48 11.80 7.77
CA ASP A 51 -7.80 11.63 8.37
C ASP A 51 -8.55 10.51 7.65
N LEU A 52 -8.26 9.27 8.05
CA LEU A 52 -8.85 8.06 7.48
C LEU A 52 -9.82 7.46 8.49
N LYS A 53 -11.04 7.16 8.03
CA LYS A 53 -12.01 6.40 8.80
C LYS A 53 -12.02 4.96 8.31
N TYR A 54 -12.08 4.01 9.22
CA TYR A 54 -12.04 2.59 8.91
C TYR A 54 -13.32 1.91 9.36
N LYS A 55 -13.81 0.96 8.56
CA LYS A 55 -14.87 0.04 8.94
C LYS A 55 -14.42 -1.37 8.61
N VAL A 56 -14.68 -2.30 9.54
CA VAL A 56 -14.40 -3.72 9.35
C VAL A 56 -15.73 -4.45 9.50
N ASP A 57 -16.19 -5.06 8.42
CA ASP A 57 -17.35 -5.96 8.39
C ASP A 57 -16.89 -7.40 8.09
N PHE A 58 -17.79 -8.36 8.28
CA PHE A 58 -17.58 -9.76 7.91
C PHE A 58 -18.70 -10.23 6.99
N VAL A 59 -18.35 -10.63 5.77
CA VAL A 59 -19.31 -10.90 4.69
C VAL A 59 -19.05 -12.23 4.02
N LYS A 60 -20.09 -12.89 3.52
CA LYS A 60 -19.93 -14.07 2.67
C LYS A 60 -19.72 -13.64 1.23
N ARG A 61 -18.58 -14.01 0.61
CA ARG A 61 -18.29 -13.68 -0.80
C ARG A 61 -17.94 -14.93 -1.58
N ASP A 62 -18.70 -15.17 -2.65
CA ASP A 62 -18.59 -16.36 -3.49
C ASP A 62 -17.23 -16.50 -4.21
N LYS A 63 -16.43 -15.42 -4.28
CA LYS A 63 -15.14 -15.37 -4.97
C LYS A 63 -13.93 -15.49 -4.04
N ALA A 64 -14.12 -15.66 -2.73
CA ALA A 64 -13.02 -15.88 -1.79
C ALA A 64 -12.62 -17.35 -1.80
N ILE A 65 -11.31 -17.63 -1.88
CA ILE A 65 -10.78 -18.98 -2.10
C ILE A 65 -10.91 -19.87 -0.85
N HIS A 66 -10.78 -19.29 0.36
CA HIS A 66 -10.62 -20.09 1.59
C HIS A 66 -11.83 -20.18 2.53
N GLU A 67 -12.80 -19.25 2.51
CA GLU A 67 -13.83 -19.25 3.56
C GLU A 67 -15.21 -18.71 3.17
N ARG A 68 -16.20 -19.19 3.92
CA ARG A 68 -17.60 -18.74 3.86
C ARG A 68 -17.77 -17.30 4.30
N THR A 69 -16.88 -16.74 5.13
CA THR A 69 -16.97 -15.39 5.69
C THR A 69 -15.60 -14.72 5.61
N ILE A 70 -15.50 -13.56 4.95
CA ILE A 70 -14.27 -12.79 4.82
C ILE A 70 -14.37 -11.43 5.52
N ALA A 71 -13.25 -10.90 5.97
CA ALA A 71 -13.17 -9.51 6.43
C ALA A 71 -13.30 -8.55 5.24
N ASP A 72 -14.27 -7.64 5.30
CA ASP A 72 -14.46 -6.52 4.37
C ASP A 72 -14.01 -5.23 5.06
N ILE A 73 -12.79 -4.80 4.76
CA ILE A 73 -12.18 -3.61 5.35
C ILE A 73 -12.38 -2.44 4.40
N THR A 74 -13.24 -1.50 4.79
CA THR A 74 -13.49 -0.27 4.03
C THR A 74 -12.74 0.91 4.65
N ILE A 75 -12.01 1.64 3.81
CA ILE A 75 -11.32 2.88 4.17
C ILE A 75 -12.09 4.05 3.55
N TYR A 76 -12.53 4.99 4.38
CA TYR A 76 -13.19 6.21 3.96
C TYR A 76 -12.25 7.41 4.10
N SER A 77 -12.27 8.26 3.08
CA SER A 77 -11.60 9.55 3.03
C SER A 77 -12.41 10.48 2.13
N GLU A 78 -12.39 11.78 2.44
CA GLU A 78 -12.92 12.80 1.54
C GLU A 78 -12.00 13.02 0.32
N ASP A 79 -10.71 12.72 0.49
CA ASP A 79 -9.72 12.78 -0.57
C ASP A 79 -9.74 11.50 -1.41
N LYS A 80 -10.42 11.55 -2.57
CA LYS A 80 -10.45 10.46 -3.56
C LYS A 80 -9.06 10.10 -4.09
N ALA A 81 -8.14 11.07 -4.19
CA ALA A 81 -6.79 10.79 -4.64
C ALA A 81 -6.04 9.92 -3.62
N LEU A 82 -6.25 10.17 -2.33
CA LEU A 82 -5.70 9.36 -1.25
C LEU A 82 -6.25 7.93 -1.24
N VAL A 83 -7.56 7.74 -1.44
CA VAL A 83 -8.16 6.39 -1.53
C VAL A 83 -7.53 5.59 -2.68
N ARG A 84 -7.41 6.21 -3.85
CA ARG A 84 -6.74 5.60 -5.01
C ARG A 84 -5.27 5.31 -4.73
N GLU A 85 -4.55 6.22 -4.08
CA GLU A 85 -3.16 6.02 -3.68
C GLU A 85 -3.01 4.82 -2.73
N LEU A 86 -3.93 4.64 -1.79
CA LEU A 86 -3.96 3.47 -0.89
C LEU A 86 -4.15 2.16 -1.67
N ALA A 87 -5.06 2.12 -2.64
CA ALA A 87 -5.24 0.94 -3.49
C ALA A 87 -3.98 0.65 -4.34
N VAL A 88 -3.39 1.68 -4.94
CA VAL A 88 -2.15 1.56 -5.73
C VAL A 88 -0.98 1.10 -4.88
N ARG A 89 -0.91 1.51 -3.61
CA ARG A 89 0.10 1.03 -2.67
C ARG A 89 0.03 -0.48 -2.46
N GLN A 90 -1.18 -1.03 -2.33
CA GLN A 90 -1.37 -2.48 -2.20
C GLN A 90 -0.96 -3.22 -3.47
N PHE A 91 -1.30 -2.68 -4.64
CA PHE A 91 -0.81 -3.19 -5.92
C PHE A 91 0.73 -3.19 -5.99
N LEU A 92 1.37 -2.12 -5.55
CA LEU A 92 2.83 -2.03 -5.53
C LEU A 92 3.52 -2.97 -4.54
N PHE A 93 2.87 -3.32 -3.42
CA PHE A 93 3.38 -4.34 -2.51
C PHE A 93 3.47 -5.72 -3.18
N ALA A 94 2.56 -6.06 -4.09
CA ALA A 94 2.65 -7.29 -4.88
C ALA A 94 3.92 -7.36 -5.76
N TYR A 95 4.52 -6.21 -6.09
CA TYR A 95 5.80 -6.12 -6.80
C TYR A 95 7.00 -5.88 -5.88
N ASP A 96 6.84 -6.00 -4.56
CA ASP A 96 7.89 -5.72 -3.57
C ASP A 96 8.43 -4.26 -3.70
N ILE A 97 7.49 -3.33 -3.87
CA ILE A 97 7.74 -1.88 -3.86
C ILE A 97 7.08 -1.29 -2.61
N THR A 98 7.90 -0.99 -1.60
CA THR A 98 7.48 -0.57 -0.27
C THR A 98 7.72 0.90 0.04
N GLU A 99 8.33 1.64 -0.89
CA GLU A 99 8.65 3.05 -0.72
C GLU A 99 7.38 3.90 -0.57
N ASP A 100 7.29 4.71 0.49
CA ASP A 100 6.08 5.48 0.85
C ASP A 100 5.50 6.30 -0.31
N TYR A 101 6.37 6.93 -1.11
CA TYR A 101 5.99 7.79 -2.22
C TYR A 101 5.78 7.06 -3.54
N ALA A 102 6.02 5.75 -3.62
CA ALA A 102 5.91 5.01 -4.87
C ALA A 102 4.49 5.03 -5.44
N ALA A 103 3.49 4.83 -4.59
CA ALA A 103 2.09 4.89 -5.00
C ALA A 103 1.72 6.27 -5.53
N LYS A 104 2.14 7.33 -4.82
CA LYS A 104 1.90 8.73 -5.22
C LYS A 104 2.57 9.08 -6.54
N ILE A 105 3.84 8.67 -6.71
CA ILE A 105 4.59 8.86 -7.96
C ILE A 105 3.93 8.11 -9.12
N LEU A 106 3.52 6.86 -8.92
CA LEU A 106 2.87 6.08 -9.97
C LEU A 106 1.50 6.65 -10.35
N CYS A 107 0.68 7.09 -9.38
CA CYS A 107 -0.56 7.80 -9.65
C CYS A 107 -0.30 9.05 -10.49
N PHE A 108 0.70 9.85 -10.14
CA PHE A 108 1.06 11.06 -10.88
C PHE A 108 1.48 10.75 -12.33
N ILE A 109 2.34 9.75 -12.52
CA ILE A 109 2.75 9.27 -13.85
C ILE A 109 1.52 8.87 -14.65
N TYR A 110 0.61 8.09 -14.06
CA TYR A 110 -0.63 7.64 -14.71
C TYR A 110 -1.56 8.79 -15.10
N ASP A 111 -1.78 9.75 -14.21
CA ASP A 111 -2.67 10.90 -14.44
C ASP A 111 -2.13 11.86 -15.50
N LYS A 112 -0.80 12.01 -15.58
CA LYS A 112 -0.13 12.89 -16.56
C LYS A 112 0.28 12.17 -17.84
N SER A 113 -0.06 10.89 -17.98
CA SER A 113 0.22 10.12 -19.19
C SER A 113 -0.81 10.39 -20.27
N ASN A 114 -0.34 10.53 -21.50
CA ASN A 114 -1.18 10.63 -22.68
C ASN A 114 -1.43 9.25 -23.28
N LYS A 115 -2.58 9.07 -23.92
CA LYS A 115 -2.82 7.90 -24.74
C LYS A 115 -2.24 8.16 -26.13
N ILE A 116 -1.16 7.45 -26.47
CA ILE A 116 -0.54 7.51 -27.79
C ILE A 116 -0.76 6.13 -28.40
N GLU A 117 -1.51 6.08 -29.49
CA GLU A 117 -2.01 4.84 -30.09
C GLU A 117 -2.79 3.98 -29.07
N ALA A 118 -2.23 2.85 -28.66
CA ALA A 118 -2.78 1.94 -27.67
C ALA A 118 -2.08 2.04 -26.29
N GLU A 119 -0.96 2.74 -26.20
CA GLU A 119 -0.14 2.81 -24.99
C GLU A 119 -0.41 4.08 -24.19
N LYS A 120 -0.27 3.97 -22.87
CA LYS A 120 -0.32 5.11 -21.96
C LYS A 120 1.10 5.55 -21.64
N VAL A 121 1.48 6.74 -22.12
CA VAL A 121 2.86 7.22 -22.14
C VAL A 121 2.99 8.55 -21.41
N TYR A 122 3.90 8.61 -20.44
CA TYR A 122 4.30 9.79 -19.71
C TYR A 122 5.54 10.44 -20.35
N LEU A 123 5.44 11.72 -20.74
CA LEU A 123 6.47 12.41 -21.54
C LEU A 123 7.28 13.47 -20.77
N LEU A 124 6.89 13.83 -19.55
CA LEU A 124 7.39 15.05 -18.87
C LEU A 124 8.71 14.84 -18.10
N GLY A 125 9.21 13.61 -18.02
CA GLY A 125 10.45 13.28 -17.32
C GLY A 125 10.37 13.35 -15.78
N ILE A 126 11.48 13.03 -15.11
CA ILE A 126 11.56 12.89 -13.64
C ILE A 126 11.49 14.24 -12.91
N GLN A 127 12.08 15.29 -13.48
CA GLN A 127 12.16 16.61 -12.85
C GLN A 127 10.76 17.17 -12.51
N VAL A 128 9.82 17.04 -13.46
CA VAL A 128 8.45 17.51 -13.29
C VAL A 128 7.71 16.74 -12.17
N ILE A 129 8.02 15.46 -11.96
CA ILE A 129 7.46 14.68 -10.86
C ILE A 129 7.97 15.22 -9.52
N ALA A 130 9.27 15.49 -9.42
CA ALA A 130 9.90 15.99 -8.20
C ALA A 130 9.30 17.35 -7.78
N GLU A 131 9.20 18.27 -8.74
CA GLU A 131 8.63 19.61 -8.52
C GLU A 131 7.13 19.53 -8.16
N SER A 132 6.35 18.76 -8.93
CA SER A 132 4.89 18.67 -8.73
C SER A 132 4.50 18.00 -7.41
N LEU A 133 5.30 17.03 -6.95
CA LEU A 133 5.02 16.28 -5.72
C LEU A 133 5.74 16.84 -4.49
N GLY A 134 6.58 17.86 -4.65
CA GLY A 134 7.40 18.41 -3.56
C GLY A 134 8.41 17.39 -3.01
N LEU A 135 8.92 16.50 -3.86
CA LEU A 135 9.85 15.43 -3.49
C LEU A 135 11.26 15.77 -3.98
N SER A 136 12.29 15.26 -3.28
CA SER A 136 13.66 15.42 -3.76
C SER A 136 13.87 14.62 -5.06
N TYR A 137 14.64 15.19 -6.00
CA TYR A 137 14.98 14.51 -7.25
C TYR A 137 15.58 13.12 -7.03
N PRO A 138 16.55 12.91 -6.11
CA PRO A 138 17.09 11.58 -5.84
C PRO A 138 16.03 10.58 -5.35
N THR A 139 15.05 11.02 -4.55
CA THR A 139 13.94 10.17 -4.10
C THR A 139 13.12 9.69 -5.30
N VAL A 140 12.69 10.61 -6.15
CA VAL A 140 11.89 10.25 -7.33
C VAL A 140 12.69 9.36 -8.27
N GLN A 141 13.95 9.69 -8.53
CA GLN A 141 14.83 8.91 -9.40
C GLN A 141 14.98 7.46 -8.91
N LYS A 142 15.20 7.25 -7.61
CA LYS A 142 15.30 5.92 -7.00
C LYS A 142 13.99 5.14 -7.16
N THR A 143 12.86 5.77 -6.89
CA THR A 143 11.53 5.14 -7.00
C THR A 143 11.18 4.79 -8.45
N VAL A 144 11.38 5.71 -9.40
CA VAL A 144 11.16 5.46 -10.84
C VAL A 144 12.07 4.33 -11.34
N LYS A 145 13.33 4.28 -10.89
CA LYS A 145 14.24 3.17 -11.21
C LYS A 145 13.69 1.82 -10.71
N LYS A 146 13.09 1.78 -9.52
CA LYS A 146 12.50 0.55 -8.96
C LYS A 146 11.22 0.13 -9.69
N LEU A 147 10.33 1.07 -10.00
CA LEU A 147 9.14 0.84 -10.84
C LEU A 147 9.52 0.24 -12.19
N ARG A 148 10.63 0.69 -12.79
CA ARG A 148 11.19 0.11 -14.01
C ARG A 148 11.76 -1.29 -13.79
N LYS A 149 12.54 -1.49 -12.74
CA LYS A 149 13.16 -2.80 -12.44
C LYS A 149 12.11 -3.88 -12.21
N LYS A 150 10.98 -3.54 -11.58
CA LYS A 150 9.87 -4.46 -11.30
C LYS A 150 8.82 -4.50 -12.42
N ASN A 151 9.11 -3.90 -13.58
CA ASN A 151 8.26 -3.94 -14.76
C ASN A 151 6.83 -3.42 -14.50
N VAL A 152 6.70 -2.34 -13.73
CA VAL A 152 5.44 -1.59 -13.57
C VAL A 152 5.34 -0.50 -14.64
N ILE A 153 6.48 0.09 -15.01
CA ILE A 153 6.63 1.03 -16.12
C ILE A 153 7.85 0.64 -16.96
N ALA A 154 7.84 0.95 -18.25
CA ALA A 154 8.96 0.75 -19.18
C ALA A 154 9.48 2.10 -19.71
N LYS A 155 10.69 2.13 -20.27
CA LYS A 155 11.10 3.28 -21.10
C LYS A 155 10.33 3.21 -22.41
N SER A 156 9.82 4.35 -22.88
CA SER A 156 9.26 4.40 -24.23
C SER A 156 10.37 4.15 -25.25
N PRO A 157 10.15 3.28 -26.27
CA PRO A 157 11.12 3.08 -27.34
C PRO A 157 11.13 4.26 -28.34
N VAL A 158 10.04 5.03 -28.40
CA VAL A 158 9.83 6.11 -29.36
C VAL A 158 10.27 7.46 -28.81
N PHE A 159 9.92 7.75 -27.55
CA PHE A 159 10.16 9.07 -26.95
C PHE A 159 11.30 9.03 -25.94
N GLN A 160 12.28 9.92 -26.12
CA GLN A 160 13.37 10.07 -25.15
C GLN A 160 12.83 10.54 -23.80
N ASN A 161 13.36 9.98 -22.71
CA ASN A 161 12.99 10.30 -21.33
C ASN A 161 11.50 10.09 -20.97
N ALA A 162 10.78 9.31 -21.78
CA ALA A 162 9.40 8.96 -21.53
C ALA A 162 9.25 7.57 -20.90
N TYR A 163 8.12 7.37 -20.21
CA TYR A 163 7.76 6.10 -19.61
C TYR A 163 6.43 5.58 -20.16
N THR A 164 6.42 4.34 -20.65
CA THR A 164 5.19 3.62 -20.97
C THR A 164 4.70 2.92 -19.71
N ILE A 165 3.40 2.97 -19.44
CA ILE A 165 2.76 2.21 -18.36
C ILE A 165 2.45 0.82 -18.89
N ASN A 166 2.90 -0.20 -18.17
CA ASN A 166 2.72 -1.58 -18.62
C ASN A 166 1.24 -2.00 -18.57
N ALA A 167 0.88 -2.98 -19.40
CA ALA A 167 -0.50 -3.41 -19.60
C ALA A 167 -1.20 -3.84 -18.29
N GLU A 168 -0.48 -4.52 -17.39
CA GLU A 168 -1.03 -4.96 -16.10
C GLU A 168 -1.32 -3.77 -15.17
N ALA A 169 -0.37 -2.83 -15.07
CA ALA A 169 -0.57 -1.60 -14.30
C ALA A 169 -1.72 -0.75 -14.89
N ASP A 170 -1.79 -0.60 -16.21
CA ASP A 170 -2.88 0.13 -16.85
C ASP A 170 -4.24 -0.56 -16.64
N ARG A 171 -4.30 -1.90 -16.72
CA ARG A 171 -5.50 -2.67 -16.41
C ARG A 171 -5.93 -2.48 -14.95
N PHE A 172 -4.98 -2.49 -14.01
CA PHE A 172 -5.25 -2.24 -12.60
C PHE A 172 -5.81 -0.82 -12.38
N PHE A 173 -5.17 0.22 -12.94
CA PHE A 173 -5.68 1.58 -12.83
C PHE A 173 -7.09 1.73 -13.41
N LYS A 174 -7.38 1.06 -14.53
CA LYS A 174 -8.73 1.01 -15.11
C LYS A 174 -9.70 0.29 -14.18
N SER A 175 -9.33 -0.82 -13.55
CA SER A 175 -10.24 -1.57 -12.66
C SER A 175 -10.62 -0.77 -11.42
N ILE A 176 -9.71 0.06 -10.89
CA ILE A 176 -9.98 0.89 -9.70
C ILE A 176 -10.53 2.27 -10.01
N SER A 177 -10.73 2.62 -11.29
CA SER A 177 -11.17 3.97 -11.71
C SER A 177 -12.59 4.30 -11.28
N ASN A 178 -13.51 3.32 -11.36
CA ASN A 178 -14.91 3.47 -11.00
C ASN A 178 -15.23 2.94 -9.59
N ASN A 179 -14.51 1.91 -9.15
CA ASN A 179 -14.64 1.31 -7.83
C ASN A 179 -13.26 0.92 -7.32
N ALA A 180 -12.74 1.63 -6.31
CA ALA A 180 -11.42 1.37 -5.72
C ALA A 180 -11.45 0.15 -4.78
N GLN A 181 -11.84 -1.00 -5.32
CA GLN A 181 -11.90 -2.27 -4.61
C GLN A 181 -10.79 -3.20 -5.09
N ILE A 182 -10.12 -3.85 -4.14
CA ILE A 182 -9.14 -4.91 -4.37
C ILE A 182 -9.46 -6.10 -3.47
N LEU A 183 -9.11 -7.31 -3.91
CA LEU A 183 -9.19 -8.51 -3.10
C LEU A 183 -7.76 -8.94 -2.75
N LEU A 184 -7.49 -9.13 -1.46
CA LEU A 184 -6.24 -9.69 -0.96
C LEU A 184 -6.53 -11.10 -0.45
N THR A 185 -5.80 -12.08 -0.99
CA THR A 185 -5.81 -13.47 -0.52
C THR A 185 -4.43 -13.78 0.01
N PHE A 186 -4.37 -14.40 1.19
CA PHE A 186 -3.13 -14.82 1.82
C PHE A 186 -3.14 -16.35 1.88
N GLU A 187 -2.23 -16.97 1.15
CA GLU A 187 -1.98 -18.42 1.17
C GLU A 187 -0.61 -18.63 1.81
N ALA A 188 -0.57 -19.44 2.87
CA ALA A 188 0.70 -19.94 3.38
C ALA A 188 1.23 -20.96 2.37
N ILE A 189 2.46 -20.79 1.92
CA ILE A 189 3.18 -21.86 1.23
C ILE A 189 3.59 -22.83 2.35
N GLU A 190 3.10 -24.07 2.30
CA GLU A 190 3.64 -25.12 3.16
C GLU A 190 5.13 -25.25 2.81
N GLU A 191 6.01 -24.97 3.76
CA GLU A 191 7.41 -25.35 3.60
C GLU A 191 7.42 -26.87 3.42
N GLU A 192 7.91 -27.36 2.28
CA GLU A 192 8.38 -28.74 2.20
C GLU A 192 9.45 -28.87 3.29
N GLN A 193 9.05 -29.41 4.44
CA GLN A 193 9.97 -29.88 5.46
C GLN A 193 10.71 -31.04 4.80
N LEU A 194 11.82 -30.75 4.12
CA LEU A 194 12.76 -31.77 3.68
C LEU A 194 13.27 -32.43 4.96
N GLU A 195 12.66 -33.55 5.32
CA GLU A 195 13.10 -34.34 6.44
C GLU A 195 14.58 -34.66 6.23
N ALA A 196 15.41 -34.44 7.26
CA ALA A 196 16.83 -34.81 7.21
C ALA A 196 17.03 -36.32 7.00
N VAL A 197 15.95 -37.08 7.14
CA VAL A 197 15.85 -38.51 6.98
C VAL A 197 14.65 -38.76 6.07
N ASN A 198 14.84 -39.42 4.94
CA ASN A 198 13.74 -39.83 4.06
C ASN A 198 12.82 -40.85 4.77
N GLU A 199 11.62 -41.09 4.24
CA GLU A 199 10.68 -42.10 4.79
C GLU A 199 11.28 -43.52 4.90
N ASP A 200 12.35 -43.81 4.14
CA ASP A 200 13.09 -45.07 4.16
C ASP A 200 14.22 -45.14 5.22
N GLY A 201 14.38 -44.10 6.04
CA GLY A 201 15.40 -44.02 7.08
C GLY A 201 16.79 -43.60 6.59
N THR A 202 16.95 -43.25 5.31
CA THR A 202 18.23 -42.75 4.77
C THR A 202 18.40 -41.26 5.00
N VAL A 203 19.63 -40.79 5.21
CA VAL A 203 19.92 -39.35 5.36
C VAL A 203 19.69 -38.66 4.03
N ASN A 204 18.94 -37.56 4.04
CA ASN A 204 18.70 -36.77 2.85
C ASN A 204 20.01 -36.04 2.45
N GLU A 205 20.66 -36.54 1.40
CA GLU A 205 21.96 -36.05 0.93
C GLU A 205 21.90 -34.61 0.38
N GLU A 206 20.71 -34.08 0.06
CA GLU A 206 20.52 -32.67 -0.33
C GLU A 206 20.70 -31.71 0.86
N MET A 207 20.59 -32.19 2.10
CA MET A 207 20.83 -31.42 3.32
C MET A 207 22.26 -31.56 3.88
N ALA A 208 23.07 -32.45 3.30
CA ALA A 208 24.41 -32.79 3.80
C ALA A 208 25.55 -31.98 3.15
N ASN A 209 25.25 -31.05 2.22
CA ASN A 209 26.23 -30.24 1.48
C ASN A 209 25.93 -28.74 1.49
#